data_AF-A0A4Q3N496-F1
#
_entry.id   AF-A0A4Q3N496-F1
#
_cell.length_a   1.000
_cell.length_b   1.000
_cell.length_c   1.000
_cell.angle_alpha   90.00
_cell.angle_beta   90.00
_cell.angle_gamma   90.00
#
_symmetry.space_group_name_H-M   'P 1'
#
loop_
_entity.id
_entity.type
_entity.pdbx_description
1 polymer ?
#
loop_
_entity_poly.entity_id
_entity_poly.type
_entity_poly.pdbx_seq_one_letter_code
_entity_poly.pdbx_strand_id
1 'polypeptide(L)'
;MLHASPDRLLPGKPYPLGATHDGLGVNFAVFSANAQQIDLCIFDTGGRKEIARIPLPECTNEVWHGYLPHAGPGLQYGLRAHGPYEPERGHRFNPNKLLLDPYARELSGPLKWSDALFGYRLNAPRADLSFDRRDSAPAMPRSIVAEDNFNWAGDVRPNVPWAKTVIYEAHVRGVSIGREDIRPHQRGTFAALSDVRFIEHLQRLGVTTLELLPVHAFVQDRFLIERGLRNYWGYSTLSFFAPEPGYLSGPSTDEIRTAVRRLHAAGIEVILDVVFNHTAGGSELGPTISLRGLDNASYFRLVPGNERYYINDTGCGNTLNVPHPRVLQLVLDSLRYWATSYRVDGFRFDLGVTLGREGTGFDPGAGFFDAILQDPVLSQLKLISEPWDLGPGGYQLGNHPPPFAEWNDQFRDGVRRFWRGDVGQRSAIAAKLAGSAELFNKRWRKPWASINFVASHDGFTLQDIVSY
;
A
#
# COMPACT_ATOMS: atom_id res chain seq x y z
N MET A 1 -6.21 26.89 25.14
CA MET A 1 -6.97 27.99 24.53
C MET A 1 -6.91 27.78 23.03
N LEU A 2 -8.05 27.57 22.36
CA LEU A 2 -8.11 27.49 20.91
C LEU A 2 -7.79 28.88 20.36
N HIS A 3 -6.56 29.11 19.91
CA HIS A 3 -6.30 30.21 18.99
C HIS A 3 -7.25 30.01 17.80
N ALA A 4 -8.03 31.04 17.46
CA ALA A 4 -8.90 31.00 16.30
C ALA A 4 -8.12 30.46 15.10
N SER A 5 -8.66 29.44 14.42
CA SER A 5 -8.03 28.93 13.21
C SER A 5 -7.85 30.10 12.24
N PRO A 6 -6.64 30.32 11.70
CA PRO A 6 -6.38 31.50 10.89
C PRO A 6 -7.28 31.47 9.66
N ASP A 7 -7.79 32.65 9.26
CA ASP A 7 -8.68 32.78 8.09
C ASP A 7 -7.96 32.44 6.76
N ARG A 8 -6.61 32.36 6.78
CA ARG A 8 -5.75 32.08 5.62
C ARG A 8 -4.51 31.27 6.02
N LEU A 9 -4.00 30.47 5.09
CA LEU A 9 -2.70 29.80 5.19
C LEU A 9 -1.58 30.70 4.68
N LEU A 10 -0.37 30.51 5.19
CA LEU A 10 0.84 31.05 4.58
C LEU A 10 1.20 30.24 3.31
N PRO A 11 2.06 30.76 2.40
CA PRO A 11 2.40 30.09 1.14
C PRO A 11 2.90 28.64 1.30
N GLY A 12 3.69 28.35 2.33
CA GLY A 12 4.29 27.02 2.51
C GLY A 12 5.27 26.64 1.40
N LYS A 13 5.45 25.34 1.18
CA LYS A 13 6.38 24.77 0.20
C LYS A 13 5.75 23.58 -0.53
N PRO A 14 6.07 23.35 -1.82
CA PRO A 14 5.57 22.20 -2.59
C PRO A 14 6.21 20.86 -2.21
N TYR A 15 7.18 20.85 -1.30
CA TYR A 15 7.87 19.62 -0.87
C TYR A 15 8.28 19.73 0.61
N PRO A 16 8.25 18.62 1.37
CA PRO A 16 7.75 17.29 1.00
C PRO A 16 6.23 17.24 0.79
N LEU A 17 5.76 16.24 0.03
CA LEU A 17 4.33 15.95 -0.13
C LEU A 17 3.73 15.40 1.19
N GLY A 18 2.44 15.64 1.36
CA GLY A 18 1.69 15.37 2.59
C GLY A 18 1.72 16.52 3.60
N ALA A 19 1.32 16.22 4.83
CA ALA A 19 1.43 17.13 5.98
C ALA A 19 2.72 16.89 6.77
N THR A 20 3.58 17.92 6.86
CA THR A 20 4.87 17.84 7.57
C THR A 20 4.97 18.92 8.63
N HIS A 21 5.18 18.50 9.88
CA HIS A 21 5.41 19.40 11.01
C HIS A 21 6.89 19.75 11.12
N ASP A 22 7.21 21.03 11.27
CA ASP A 22 8.59 21.55 11.37
C ASP A 22 8.96 22.10 12.76
N GLY A 23 8.07 21.96 13.75
CA GLY A 23 8.23 22.51 15.10
C GLY A 23 7.56 23.87 15.31
N LEU A 24 7.27 24.62 14.24
CA LEU A 24 6.60 25.92 14.30
C LEU A 24 5.19 25.88 13.68
N GLY A 25 4.88 24.88 12.87
CA GLY A 25 3.62 24.71 12.20
C GLY A 25 3.63 23.48 11.29
N VAL A 26 2.60 23.37 10.44
CA VAL A 26 2.45 22.26 9.51
C VAL A 26 2.41 22.77 8.07
N ASN A 27 3.31 22.27 7.24
CA ASN A 27 3.28 22.44 5.80
C ASN A 27 2.42 21.33 5.17
N PHE A 28 1.44 21.71 4.35
CA PHE A 28 0.64 20.79 3.55
C PHE A 28 1.03 20.94 2.09
N ALA A 29 1.26 19.82 1.40
CA ALA A 29 1.51 19.81 -0.04
C ALA A 29 0.87 18.58 -0.70
N VAL A 30 0.08 18.77 -1.75
CA VAL A 30 -0.63 17.68 -2.44
C VAL A 30 -0.61 17.88 -3.95
N PHE A 31 -0.30 16.81 -4.68
CA PHE A 31 -0.30 16.82 -6.14
C PHE A 31 -1.73 16.73 -6.70
N SER A 32 -2.04 17.63 -7.63
CA SER A 32 -3.17 17.55 -8.56
C SER A 32 -2.92 18.50 -9.74
N ALA A 33 -2.77 17.93 -10.93
CA ALA A 33 -2.56 18.67 -12.18
C ALA A 33 -3.87 19.30 -12.69
N ASN A 34 -5.00 18.66 -12.40
CA ASN A 34 -6.30 19.01 -12.98
C ASN A 34 -7.27 19.71 -12.00
N ALA A 35 -6.90 19.86 -10.72
CA ALA A 35 -7.69 20.65 -9.77
C ALA A 35 -7.67 22.13 -10.12
N GLN A 36 -8.76 22.82 -9.85
CA GLN A 36 -8.89 24.28 -9.95
C GLN A 36 -8.72 24.95 -8.57
N GLN A 37 -8.92 24.20 -7.49
CA GLN A 37 -8.71 24.61 -6.11
C GLN A 37 -8.66 23.36 -5.22
N ILE A 38 -7.85 23.40 -4.17
CA ILE A 38 -7.87 22.40 -3.10
C ILE A 38 -8.08 23.10 -1.76
N ASP A 39 -9.09 22.66 -1.01
CA ASP A 39 -9.36 23.13 0.34
C ASP A 39 -8.77 22.16 1.37
N LEU A 40 -8.00 22.70 2.31
CA LEU A 40 -7.64 22.05 3.55
C LEU A 40 -8.84 22.12 4.51
N CYS A 41 -9.37 20.97 4.90
CA CYS A 41 -10.46 20.84 5.87
C CYS A 41 -9.88 20.42 7.23
N ILE A 42 -10.01 21.28 8.24
CA ILE A 42 -9.52 21.04 9.60
C ILE A 42 -10.67 20.58 10.48
N PHE A 43 -10.43 19.57 11.30
CA PHE A 43 -11.42 19.02 12.21
C PHE A 43 -11.04 19.28 13.67
N ASP A 44 -12.04 19.20 14.56
CA ASP A 44 -11.80 19.17 15.99
C ASP A 44 -10.91 17.99 16.41
N THR A 45 -10.42 18.01 17.66
CA THR A 45 -9.56 16.94 18.19
C THR A 45 -10.21 15.56 18.17
N GLY A 46 -11.55 15.49 18.12
CA GLY A 46 -12.30 14.25 17.99
C GLY A 46 -12.53 13.80 16.54
N GLY A 47 -12.13 14.58 15.54
CA GLY A 47 -12.33 14.32 14.11
C GLY A 47 -13.78 14.44 13.65
N ARG A 48 -14.71 14.90 14.50
CA ARG A 48 -16.15 14.83 14.27
C ARG A 48 -16.67 16.03 13.51
N LYS A 49 -16.25 17.23 13.88
CA LYS A 49 -16.74 18.48 13.32
C LYS A 49 -15.65 19.16 12.49
N GLU A 50 -15.97 19.52 11.24
CA GLU A 50 -15.16 20.42 10.43
C GLU A 50 -15.22 21.82 11.09
N ILE A 51 -14.07 22.32 11.55
CA ILE A 51 -13.96 23.60 12.26
C ILE A 51 -13.44 24.72 11.37
N ALA A 52 -12.71 24.37 10.30
CA ALA A 52 -12.25 25.33 9.30
C ALA A 52 -12.10 24.64 7.94
N ARG A 53 -12.30 25.42 6.88
CA ARG A 53 -12.02 25.04 5.51
C ARG A 53 -11.28 26.20 4.85
N ILE A 54 -10.02 25.96 4.47
CA ILE A 54 -9.12 27.01 4.02
C ILE A 54 -8.51 26.57 2.68
N PRO A 55 -8.66 27.35 1.60
CA PRO A 55 -8.01 27.06 0.33
C PRO A 55 -6.48 27.03 0.48
N LEU A 56 -5.81 26.07 -0.19
CA LEU A 56 -4.36 26.09 -0.34
C LEU A 56 -3.99 27.28 -1.25
N PRO A 57 -3.15 28.22 -0.77
CA PRO A 57 -2.95 29.51 -1.44
C PRO A 57 -2.10 29.44 -2.70
N GLU A 58 -1.20 28.44 -2.81
CA GLU A 58 -0.20 28.37 -3.86
C GLU A 58 -0.24 27.04 -4.59
N CYS A 59 0.15 27.04 -5.86
CA CYS A 59 0.37 25.84 -6.65
C CYS A 59 1.66 25.98 -7.46
N THR A 60 2.66 25.16 -7.13
CA THR A 60 3.96 25.14 -7.82
C THR A 60 4.19 23.78 -8.45
N ASN A 61 4.41 23.71 -9.77
CA ASN A 61 4.65 22.46 -10.50
C ASN A 61 3.56 21.39 -10.23
N GLU A 62 2.29 21.80 -10.33
CA GLU A 62 1.10 20.97 -10.12
C GLU A 62 0.92 20.46 -8.68
N VAL A 63 1.67 21.02 -7.72
CA VAL A 63 1.55 20.72 -6.30
C VAL A 63 0.92 21.91 -5.60
N TRP A 64 -0.26 21.70 -5.02
CA TRP A 64 -0.97 22.66 -4.19
C TRP A 64 -0.39 22.64 -2.78
N HIS A 65 -0.07 23.80 -2.23
CA HIS A 65 0.56 23.87 -0.92
C HIS A 65 0.16 25.09 -0.09
N GLY A 66 0.34 24.96 1.22
CA GLY A 66 0.07 26.00 2.20
C GLY A 66 0.65 25.61 3.56
N TYR A 67 0.87 26.60 4.42
CA TYR A 67 1.44 26.40 5.73
C TYR A 67 0.54 26.97 6.82
N LEU A 68 0.30 26.16 7.85
CA LEU A 68 -0.52 26.49 9.01
C LEU A 68 0.39 26.71 10.23
N PRO A 69 0.63 27.97 10.65
CA PRO A 69 1.42 28.25 11.84
C PRO A 69 0.78 27.66 13.09
N HIS A 70 1.62 27.24 14.05
CA HIS A 70 1.24 26.74 15.37
C HIS A 70 0.40 25.45 15.38
N ALA A 71 0.13 24.85 14.21
CA ALA A 71 -0.35 23.48 14.14
C ALA A 71 0.76 22.49 14.49
N GLY A 72 0.37 21.33 15.03
CA GLY A 72 1.31 20.27 15.40
C GLY A 72 0.73 18.87 15.20
N PRO A 73 1.49 17.83 15.58
CA PRO A 73 1.05 16.45 15.50
C PRO A 73 -0.28 16.20 16.22
N GLY A 74 -1.09 15.28 15.69
CA GLY A 74 -2.45 15.00 16.16
C GLY A 74 -3.53 15.89 15.53
N LEU A 75 -3.16 16.93 14.76
CA LEU A 75 -4.12 17.70 13.98
C LEU A 75 -4.83 16.80 12.96
N GLN A 76 -6.17 16.77 13.02
CA GLN A 76 -7.00 15.99 12.10
C GLN A 76 -7.43 16.85 10.92
N TYR A 77 -7.22 16.34 9.71
CA TYR A 77 -7.53 17.04 8.48
C TYR A 77 -8.04 16.11 7.38
N GLY A 78 -8.52 16.72 6.30
CA GLY A 78 -8.79 16.08 5.02
C GLY A 78 -8.76 17.14 3.92
N LEU A 79 -8.99 16.71 2.68
CA LEU A 79 -8.93 17.58 1.51
C LEU A 79 -10.27 17.59 0.78
N ARG A 80 -10.59 18.71 0.13
CA ARG A 80 -11.66 18.78 -0.89
C ARG A 80 -11.09 19.39 -2.15
N ALA A 81 -11.21 18.69 -3.27
CA ALA A 81 -10.72 19.18 -4.54
C ALA A 81 -11.86 19.64 -5.43
N HIS A 82 -11.69 20.82 -6.02
CA HIS A 82 -12.57 21.41 -7.01
C HIS A 82 -11.95 21.25 -8.39
N GLY A 83 -12.77 21.05 -9.40
CA GLY A 83 -12.34 20.85 -10.77
C GLY A 83 -13.48 20.36 -11.65
N PRO A 84 -13.19 20.02 -12.92
CA PRO A 84 -14.20 19.55 -13.86
C PRO A 84 -14.82 18.21 -13.41
N TYR A 85 -16.14 18.12 -13.43
CA TYR A 85 -16.85 16.84 -13.37
C TYR A 85 -17.27 16.45 -14.79
N GLU A 86 -16.33 15.87 -15.53
CA GLU A 86 -16.49 15.38 -16.90
C GLU A 86 -16.12 13.90 -16.93
N PRO A 87 -16.95 12.99 -16.36
CA PRO A 87 -16.60 11.58 -16.27
C PRO A 87 -16.27 10.93 -17.61
N GLU A 88 -16.91 11.38 -18.70
CA GLU A 88 -16.63 10.92 -20.06
C GLU A 88 -15.18 11.17 -20.50
N ARG A 89 -14.53 12.19 -19.93
CA ARG A 89 -13.12 12.55 -20.16
C ARG A 89 -12.21 12.15 -18.99
N GLY A 90 -12.72 11.30 -18.10
CA GLY A 90 -11.97 10.82 -16.93
C GLY A 90 -11.85 11.81 -15.77
N HIS A 91 -12.42 13.03 -15.85
CA HIS A 91 -12.39 13.98 -14.74
C HIS A 91 -13.54 13.75 -13.77
N ARG A 92 -13.24 13.50 -12.49
CA ARG A 92 -14.20 13.05 -11.46
C ARG A 92 -14.17 13.90 -10.19
N PHE A 93 -13.84 15.19 -10.31
CA PHE A 93 -13.78 16.13 -9.18
C PHE A 93 -15.16 16.35 -8.54
N ASN A 94 -15.24 16.17 -7.23
CA ASN A 94 -16.47 16.45 -6.49
C ASN A 94 -16.14 17.00 -5.09
N PRO A 95 -16.21 18.32 -4.88
CA PRO A 95 -15.81 18.92 -3.60
C PRO A 95 -16.75 18.58 -2.44
N ASN A 96 -17.91 17.96 -2.69
CA ASN A 96 -18.78 17.44 -1.63
C ASN A 96 -18.17 16.19 -0.97
N LYS A 97 -17.18 15.55 -1.60
CA LYS A 97 -16.50 14.38 -1.06
C LYS A 97 -15.24 14.83 -0.33
N LEU A 98 -15.15 14.51 0.97
CA LEU A 98 -13.92 14.63 1.73
C LEU A 98 -12.96 13.53 1.28
N LEU A 99 -11.70 13.90 1.05
CA LEU A 99 -10.65 13.05 0.52
C LEU A 99 -9.56 12.89 1.56
N LEU A 100 -8.99 11.68 1.65
CA LEU A 100 -7.75 11.46 2.37
C LEU A 100 -6.56 12.03 1.60
N ASP A 101 -5.62 12.62 2.33
CA ASP A 101 -4.29 12.93 1.80
C ASP A 101 -3.59 11.61 1.41
N PRO A 102 -3.12 11.45 0.15
CA PRO A 102 -2.41 10.25 -0.30
C PRO A 102 -1.11 9.97 0.46
N TYR A 103 -0.54 11.01 1.09
CA TYR A 103 0.67 10.95 1.92
C TYR A 103 0.36 10.93 3.43
N ALA A 104 -0.90 10.68 3.82
CA ALA A 104 -1.27 10.56 5.23
C ALA A 104 -0.57 9.37 5.89
N ARG A 105 0.24 9.66 6.92
CA ARG A 105 1.00 8.67 7.69
C ARG A 105 0.22 8.08 8.86
N GLU A 106 -0.87 8.73 9.25
CA GLU A 106 -1.78 8.27 10.31
C GLU A 106 -3.23 8.55 9.93
N LEU A 107 -4.15 7.68 10.36
CA LEU A 107 -5.59 7.78 10.11
C LEU A 107 -6.36 7.70 11.43
N SER A 108 -7.42 8.50 11.55
CA SER A 108 -8.22 8.57 12.78
C SER A 108 -9.08 7.33 13.06
N GLY A 109 -9.19 6.40 12.10
CA GLY A 109 -10.00 5.19 12.25
C GLY A 109 -10.45 4.60 10.92
N PRO A 110 -11.42 3.67 10.93
CA PRO A 110 -11.90 3.01 9.73
C PRO A 110 -12.89 3.87 8.93
N LEU A 111 -12.96 3.60 7.63
CA LEU A 111 -14.02 4.08 6.74
C LEU A 111 -15.38 3.51 7.19
N LYS A 112 -16.41 4.36 7.22
CA LYS A 112 -17.79 3.94 7.46
C LYS A 112 -18.57 4.00 6.16
N TRP A 113 -19.08 2.87 5.69
CA TRP A 113 -19.83 2.83 4.44
C TRP A 113 -21.10 3.68 4.49
N SER A 114 -21.22 4.52 3.48
CA SER A 114 -22.39 5.36 3.21
C SER A 114 -22.45 5.64 1.72
N ASP A 115 -23.65 5.74 1.17
CA ASP A 115 -23.84 6.14 -0.22
C ASP A 115 -23.30 7.55 -0.51
N ALA A 116 -23.10 8.37 0.52
CA ALA A 116 -22.47 9.68 0.38
C ALA A 116 -20.99 9.61 -0.04
N LEU A 117 -20.32 8.45 0.13
CA LEU A 117 -18.93 8.24 -0.32
C LEU A 117 -18.78 8.19 -1.84
N PHE A 118 -19.89 8.02 -2.58
CA PHE A 118 -19.85 7.92 -4.04
C PHE A 118 -19.98 9.32 -4.63
N GLY A 119 -19.09 9.66 -5.58
CA GLY A 119 -19.14 10.91 -6.34
C GLY A 119 -20.40 11.08 -7.20
N TYR A 120 -21.14 9.99 -7.40
CA TYR A 120 -22.33 9.86 -8.23
C TYR A 120 -23.49 9.24 -7.43
N ARG A 121 -24.70 9.34 -7.95
CA ARG A 121 -25.90 8.79 -7.30
C ARG A 121 -26.06 7.31 -7.70
N LEU A 122 -25.93 6.40 -6.74
CA LEU A 122 -25.99 4.94 -6.96
C LEU A 122 -27.23 4.46 -7.75
N ASN A 123 -28.40 5.06 -7.48
CA ASN A 123 -29.66 4.67 -8.14
C ASN A 123 -30.05 5.58 -9.31
N ALA A 124 -29.14 6.43 -9.81
CA ALA A 124 -29.44 7.28 -10.95
C ALA A 124 -29.40 6.48 -12.26
N PRO A 125 -30.32 6.74 -13.22
CA PRO A 125 -30.32 6.05 -14.51
C PRO A 125 -29.02 6.20 -15.30
N ARG A 126 -28.26 7.27 -15.07
CA ARG A 126 -26.97 7.54 -15.72
C ARG A 126 -25.76 7.07 -14.89
N ALA A 127 -25.97 6.35 -13.79
CA ALA A 127 -24.93 5.78 -12.93
C ALA A 127 -23.80 6.78 -12.60
N ASP A 128 -22.55 6.44 -12.91
CA ASP A 128 -21.33 7.21 -12.64
C ASP A 128 -21.21 8.53 -13.43
N LEU A 129 -22.12 8.79 -14.38
CA LEU A 129 -22.23 10.10 -15.04
C LEU A 129 -23.08 11.10 -14.24
N SER A 130 -23.79 10.64 -13.21
CA SER A 130 -24.57 11.52 -12.35
C SER A 130 -23.70 12.18 -11.29
N PHE A 131 -24.11 13.34 -10.77
CA PHE A 131 -23.36 14.06 -9.73
C PHE A 131 -24.08 13.99 -8.38
N ASP A 132 -23.39 13.52 -7.34
CA ASP A 132 -23.92 13.46 -5.97
C ASP A 132 -23.40 14.61 -5.11
N ARG A 133 -24.31 15.37 -4.49
CA ARG A 133 -24.01 16.56 -3.67
C ARG A 133 -23.94 16.32 -2.17
N ARG A 134 -24.15 15.08 -1.70
CA ARG A 134 -24.12 14.77 -0.26
C ARG A 134 -22.70 14.87 0.26
N ASP A 135 -22.56 15.44 1.46
CA ASP A 135 -21.28 15.51 2.14
C ASP A 135 -20.85 14.11 2.64
N SER A 136 -19.62 13.71 2.32
CA SER A 136 -19.07 12.42 2.72
C SER A 136 -18.27 12.46 4.03
N ALA A 137 -17.98 13.65 4.57
CA ALA A 137 -17.13 13.82 5.76
C ALA A 137 -17.56 12.96 6.98
N PRO A 138 -18.85 12.79 7.31
CA PRO A 138 -19.25 11.95 8.45
C PRO A 138 -18.88 10.46 8.33
N ALA A 139 -18.65 9.98 7.10
CA ALA A 139 -18.33 8.59 6.79
C ALA A 139 -16.84 8.33 6.53
N MET A 140 -16.08 9.38 6.23
CA MET A 140 -14.64 9.31 6.01
C MET A 140 -13.87 9.23 7.33
N PRO A 141 -12.71 8.55 7.37
CA PRO A 141 -11.71 8.82 8.40
C PRO A 141 -11.02 10.18 8.14
N ARG A 142 -10.17 10.62 9.05
CA ARG A 142 -9.32 11.81 8.89
C ARG A 142 -7.88 11.39 8.72
N SER A 143 -7.16 12.16 7.91
CA SER A 143 -5.70 12.17 7.94
C SER A 143 -5.26 12.85 9.24
N ILE A 144 -4.22 12.32 9.87
CA ILE A 144 -3.63 12.90 11.08
C ILE A 144 -2.22 13.36 10.75
N VAL A 145 -1.87 14.57 11.19
CA VAL A 145 -0.48 15.03 11.16
C VAL A 145 0.32 14.16 12.13
N ALA A 146 1.19 13.30 11.59
CA ALA A 146 1.97 12.35 12.37
C ALA A 146 3.23 13.00 12.97
N GLU A 147 3.74 12.39 14.03
CA GLU A 147 5.10 12.65 14.54
C GLU A 147 6.05 11.55 14.04
N ASP A 148 7.24 11.93 13.56
CA ASP A 148 8.20 10.99 12.96
C ASP A 148 9.46 10.77 13.81
N ASN A 149 9.38 11.07 15.11
CA ASN A 149 10.53 11.08 16.02
C ASN A 149 10.63 9.76 16.82
N PHE A 150 11.08 8.67 16.20
CA PHE A 150 11.36 7.42 16.92
C PHE A 150 12.85 7.20 17.16
N ASN A 151 13.23 6.95 18.40
CA ASN A 151 14.60 6.63 18.76
C ASN A 151 14.92 5.14 18.52
N TRP A 152 15.46 4.85 17.34
CA TRP A 152 15.97 3.53 16.97
C TRP A 152 17.20 3.08 17.79
N ALA A 153 17.85 3.98 18.52
CA ALA A 153 19.10 3.73 19.22
C ALA A 153 20.14 3.05 18.29
N GLY A 154 20.92 2.09 18.81
CA GLY A 154 21.90 1.32 18.05
C GLY A 154 21.33 0.15 17.23
N ASP A 155 20.06 0.22 16.79
CA ASP A 155 19.47 -0.80 15.91
C ASP A 155 20.27 -0.93 14.60
N VAL A 156 20.54 -2.18 14.20
CA VAL A 156 21.27 -2.54 12.97
C VAL A 156 20.44 -3.56 12.21
N ARG A 157 20.23 -3.31 10.91
CA ARG A 157 19.55 -4.24 10.01
C ARG A 157 20.28 -5.59 9.97
N PRO A 158 19.59 -6.73 10.10
CA PRO A 158 20.24 -8.04 10.08
C PRO A 158 21.00 -8.35 8.77
N ASN A 159 20.49 -7.88 7.63
CA ASN A 159 21.11 -8.07 6.31
C ASN A 159 21.50 -9.53 6.01
N VAL A 160 20.57 -10.45 6.25
CA VAL A 160 20.75 -11.88 6.01
C VAL A 160 21.04 -12.08 4.52
N PRO A 161 22.17 -12.73 4.14
CA PRO A 161 22.47 -12.97 2.73
C PRO A 161 21.39 -13.84 2.07
N TRP A 162 21.00 -13.51 0.83
CA TRP A 162 19.98 -14.24 0.07
C TRP A 162 20.14 -15.77 0.08
N ALA A 163 21.38 -16.27 0.01
CA ALA A 163 21.66 -17.72 0.03
C ALA A 163 21.36 -18.40 1.38
N LYS A 164 21.10 -17.65 2.44
CA LYS A 164 20.75 -18.13 3.79
C LYS A 164 19.34 -17.72 4.20
N THR A 165 18.60 -17.03 3.34
CA THR A 165 17.27 -16.52 3.65
C THR A 165 16.24 -17.65 3.70
N VAL A 166 15.49 -17.71 4.80
CA VAL A 166 14.30 -18.55 4.98
C VAL A 166 13.14 -17.62 5.33
N ILE A 167 12.23 -17.45 4.36
CA ILE A 167 11.07 -16.55 4.47
C ILE A 167 9.94 -17.27 5.20
N TYR A 168 9.34 -16.59 6.17
CA TYR A 168 8.11 -17.01 6.84
C TYR A 168 7.01 -16.00 6.55
N GLU A 169 6.07 -16.37 5.67
CA GLU A 169 4.88 -15.56 5.38
C GLU A 169 3.91 -15.63 6.56
N ALA A 170 3.47 -14.47 7.06
CA ALA A 170 2.59 -14.38 8.21
C ALA A 170 1.57 -13.25 8.07
N HIS A 171 0.37 -13.51 8.58
CA HIS A 171 -0.65 -12.49 8.79
C HIS A 171 -0.54 -11.93 10.21
N VAL A 172 -0.39 -10.60 10.37
CA VAL A 172 -0.22 -9.92 11.68
C VAL A 172 -1.29 -10.34 12.69
N ARG A 173 -2.58 -10.31 12.28
CA ARG A 173 -3.68 -10.84 13.08
C ARG A 173 -3.59 -12.35 13.35
N GLY A 174 -3.54 -13.16 12.29
CA GLY A 174 -3.65 -14.62 12.37
C GLY A 174 -2.59 -15.30 13.23
N VAL A 175 -1.36 -14.78 13.21
CA VAL A 175 -0.23 -15.42 13.89
C VAL A 175 -0.36 -15.45 15.42
N SER A 176 -1.23 -14.60 15.99
CA SER A 176 -1.34 -14.46 17.45
C SER A 176 -2.76 -14.34 17.99
N ILE A 177 -3.81 -14.26 17.16
CA ILE A 177 -5.18 -14.06 17.64
C ILE A 177 -5.67 -15.19 18.58
N GLY A 178 -5.24 -16.43 18.31
CA GLY A 178 -5.55 -17.61 19.12
C GLY A 178 -4.55 -17.91 20.25
N ARG A 179 -3.55 -17.05 20.48
CA ARG A 179 -2.47 -17.30 21.46
C ARG A 179 -2.88 -16.88 22.86
N GLU A 180 -3.29 -17.83 23.68
CA GLU A 180 -3.72 -17.58 25.06
C GLU A 180 -2.61 -17.04 25.96
N ASP A 181 -1.36 -17.32 25.61
CA ASP A 181 -0.18 -16.88 26.33
C ASP A 181 0.13 -15.39 26.12
N ILE A 182 -0.45 -14.73 25.11
CA ILE A 182 -0.33 -13.29 24.87
C ILE A 182 -1.49 -12.53 25.52
N ARG A 183 -1.25 -11.31 26.03
CA ARG A 183 -2.29 -10.49 26.66
C ARG A 183 -3.42 -10.19 25.66
N PRO A 184 -4.71 -10.29 26.04
CA PRO A 184 -5.83 -10.19 25.10
C PRO A 184 -5.81 -8.97 24.16
N HIS A 185 -5.45 -7.79 24.65
CA HIS A 185 -5.40 -6.56 23.85
C HIS A 185 -4.23 -6.51 22.85
N GLN A 186 -3.22 -7.37 23.00
CA GLN A 186 -2.06 -7.44 22.09
C GLN A 186 -2.23 -8.54 21.04
N ARG A 187 -3.20 -9.45 21.20
CA ARG A 187 -3.41 -10.55 20.26
C ARG A 187 -3.85 -10.00 18.90
N GLY A 188 -3.16 -10.45 17.86
CA GLY A 188 -3.41 -10.06 16.49
C GLY A 188 -2.94 -8.65 16.12
N THR A 189 -1.93 -8.13 16.83
CA THR A 189 -1.35 -6.79 16.64
C THR A 189 0.18 -6.86 16.51
N PHE A 190 0.83 -5.77 16.12
CA PHE A 190 2.30 -5.69 16.07
C PHE A 190 2.95 -5.89 17.45
N ALA A 191 2.25 -5.57 18.54
CA ALA A 191 2.73 -5.86 19.89
C ALA A 191 2.93 -7.37 20.14
N ALA A 192 2.20 -8.25 19.45
CA ALA A 192 2.43 -9.69 19.52
C ALA A 192 3.70 -10.13 18.78
N LEU A 193 4.05 -9.46 17.68
CA LEU A 193 5.30 -9.73 16.95
C LEU A 193 6.54 -9.35 17.76
N SER A 194 6.37 -8.43 18.71
CA SER A 194 7.37 -8.03 19.71
C SER A 194 7.52 -9.02 20.88
N ASP A 195 6.66 -10.04 20.99
CA ASP A 195 6.66 -10.96 22.13
C ASP A 195 7.84 -11.93 22.05
N VAL A 196 8.58 -12.07 23.15
CA VAL A 196 9.79 -12.91 23.23
C VAL A 196 9.51 -14.36 22.82
N ARG A 197 8.34 -14.91 23.16
CA ARG A 197 7.99 -16.31 22.85
C ARG A 197 7.69 -16.49 21.36
N PHE A 198 7.19 -15.45 20.70
CA PHE A 198 7.01 -15.48 19.26
C PHE A 198 8.36 -15.44 18.55
N ILE A 199 9.25 -14.54 18.96
CA ILE A 199 10.61 -14.43 18.42
C ILE A 199 11.39 -15.73 18.62
N GLU A 200 11.39 -16.30 19.82
CA GLU A 200 12.02 -17.60 20.11
C GLU A 200 11.43 -18.74 19.26
N HIS A 201 10.13 -18.70 18.97
CA HIS A 201 9.51 -19.67 18.07
C HIS A 201 10.07 -19.55 16.64
N LEU A 202 10.16 -18.33 16.09
CA LEU A 202 10.76 -18.10 14.77
C LEU A 202 12.22 -18.57 14.71
N GLN A 203 13.01 -18.26 15.74
CA GLN A 203 14.41 -18.70 15.82
C GLN A 203 14.53 -20.23 15.88
N ARG A 204 13.67 -20.92 16.66
CA ARG A 204 13.66 -22.39 16.70
C ARG A 204 13.28 -23.03 15.37
N LEU A 205 12.41 -22.39 14.59
CA LEU A 205 12.08 -22.83 13.23
C LEU A 205 13.22 -22.58 12.23
N GLY A 206 14.19 -21.72 12.57
CA GLY A 206 15.26 -21.31 11.64
C GLY A 206 14.82 -20.23 10.66
N VAL A 207 13.74 -19.50 10.96
CA VAL A 207 13.28 -18.36 10.15
C VAL A 207 14.30 -17.23 10.25
N THR A 208 14.66 -16.64 9.11
CA THR A 208 15.56 -15.48 9.07
C THR A 208 14.84 -14.19 8.70
N THR A 209 13.71 -14.31 8.02
CA THR A 209 13.01 -13.18 7.41
C THR A 209 11.51 -13.41 7.55
N LEU A 210 10.81 -12.47 8.19
CA LEU A 210 9.37 -12.47 8.36
C LEU A 210 8.75 -11.63 7.22
N GLU A 211 7.94 -12.25 6.37
CA GLU A 211 7.17 -11.56 5.34
C GLU A 211 5.75 -11.35 5.85
N LEU A 212 5.33 -10.09 6.01
CA LEU A 212 4.01 -9.74 6.50
C LEU A 212 3.07 -9.48 5.33
N LEU A 213 1.89 -10.12 5.35
CA LEU A 213 0.75 -9.73 4.51
C LEU A 213 0.44 -8.22 4.67
N PRO A 214 -0.30 -7.61 3.72
CA PRO A 214 -0.46 -6.16 3.63
C PRO A 214 -0.74 -5.45 4.95
N VAL A 215 0.15 -4.50 5.29
CA VAL A 215 0.08 -3.71 6.54
C VAL A 215 -0.30 -2.25 6.31
N HIS A 216 -0.37 -1.82 5.05
CA HIS A 216 -0.93 -0.52 4.68
C HIS A 216 -2.40 -0.45 5.12
N ALA A 217 -2.87 0.72 5.53
CA ALA A 217 -4.28 0.90 5.86
C ALA A 217 -5.14 0.54 4.64
N PHE A 218 -6.16 -0.29 4.87
CA PHE A 218 -7.00 -0.84 3.81
C PHE A 218 -8.49 -0.70 4.12
N VAL A 219 -9.33 -0.91 3.10
CA VAL A 219 -10.78 -0.85 3.25
C VAL A 219 -11.36 -2.24 3.47
N GLN A 220 -12.33 -2.31 4.38
CA GLN A 220 -13.24 -3.46 4.46
C GLN A 220 -14.28 -3.32 3.34
N ASP A 221 -14.12 -4.04 2.23
CA ASP A 221 -14.92 -3.83 1.02
C ASP A 221 -16.44 -3.91 1.26
N ARG A 222 -17.21 -2.99 0.65
CA ARG A 222 -18.66 -2.87 0.88
C ARG A 222 -19.39 -4.19 0.65
N PHE A 223 -19.08 -4.88 -0.44
CA PHE A 223 -19.71 -6.14 -0.82
C PHE A 223 -19.41 -7.28 0.17
N LEU A 224 -18.28 -7.23 0.89
CA LEU A 224 -17.97 -8.18 1.96
C LEU A 224 -18.81 -7.87 3.20
N ILE A 225 -18.86 -6.60 3.60
CA ILE A 225 -19.64 -6.17 4.77
C ILE A 225 -21.13 -6.47 4.59
N GLU A 226 -21.69 -6.23 3.41
CA GLU A 226 -23.09 -6.53 3.08
C GLU A 226 -23.40 -8.03 3.19
N ARG A 227 -22.38 -8.90 3.12
CA ARG A 227 -22.48 -10.35 3.33
C ARG A 227 -22.08 -10.80 4.74
N GLY A 228 -21.83 -9.86 5.65
CA GLY A 228 -21.33 -10.17 7.00
C GLY A 228 -19.88 -10.68 7.03
N LEU A 229 -19.12 -10.46 5.95
CA LEU A 229 -17.72 -10.84 5.79
C LEU A 229 -16.79 -9.63 6.01
N ARG A 230 -15.49 -9.90 6.01
CA ARG A 230 -14.44 -8.91 6.16
C ARG A 230 -13.28 -9.20 5.21
N ASN A 231 -12.62 -8.14 4.76
CA ASN A 231 -11.32 -8.26 4.12
C ASN A 231 -10.31 -8.62 5.21
N TYR A 232 -9.86 -9.88 5.20
CA TYR A 232 -8.90 -10.39 6.16
C TYR A 232 -7.48 -10.03 5.72
N TRP A 233 -7.12 -10.38 4.48
CA TRP A 233 -5.76 -10.26 3.96
C TRP A 233 -5.25 -8.83 3.79
N GLY A 234 -6.12 -7.88 3.42
CA GLY A 234 -5.75 -6.46 3.32
C GLY A 234 -5.30 -5.97 1.94
N TYR A 235 -5.40 -6.78 0.88
CA TYR A 235 -5.11 -6.38 -0.52
C TYR A 235 -6.21 -5.44 -1.09
N SER A 236 -6.46 -4.31 -0.44
CA SER A 236 -7.40 -3.25 -0.87
C SER A 236 -6.96 -1.92 -0.26
N THR A 237 -5.79 -1.41 -0.67
CA THR A 237 -5.10 -0.31 0.00
C THR A 237 -5.85 1.02 -0.09
N LEU A 238 -5.97 1.69 1.06
CA LEU A 238 -6.55 3.02 1.25
C LEU A 238 -5.48 4.11 1.37
N SER A 239 -4.40 3.84 2.10
CA SER A 239 -3.25 4.75 2.26
C SER A 239 -1.94 3.97 2.16
N PHE A 240 -1.01 4.47 1.36
CA PHE A 240 0.30 3.83 1.15
C PHE A 240 1.32 4.15 2.27
N PHE A 241 1.01 5.08 3.18
CA PHE A 241 1.93 5.51 4.23
C PHE A 241 1.42 5.17 5.62
N ALA A 242 0.10 5.13 5.80
CA ALA A 242 -0.47 4.81 7.11
C ALA A 242 -0.50 3.29 7.31
N PRO A 243 -0.10 2.79 8.50
CA PRO A 243 -0.36 1.41 8.87
C PRO A 243 -1.84 1.14 9.09
N GLU A 244 -2.26 -0.11 8.94
CA GLU A 244 -3.60 -0.58 9.25
C GLU A 244 -3.92 -0.41 10.74
N PRO A 245 -4.88 0.46 11.12
CA PRO A 245 -5.21 0.70 12.52
C PRO A 245 -5.68 -0.56 13.26
N GLY A 246 -6.32 -1.51 12.55
CA GLY A 246 -6.78 -2.78 13.11
C GLY A 246 -5.67 -3.74 13.57
N TYR A 247 -4.41 -3.44 13.26
CA TYR A 247 -3.23 -4.21 13.67
C TYR A 247 -2.44 -3.54 14.80
N LEU A 248 -2.90 -2.42 15.36
CA LEU A 248 -2.28 -1.75 16.51
C LEU A 248 -3.04 -2.08 17.80
N SER A 249 -2.31 -2.32 18.90
CA SER A 249 -2.92 -2.54 20.23
C SER A 249 -3.31 -1.24 20.93
N GLY A 250 -2.85 -0.10 20.42
CA GLY A 250 -3.12 1.25 20.93
C GLY A 250 -3.01 2.31 19.83
N PRO A 251 -3.02 3.61 20.20
CA PRO A 251 -3.08 4.70 19.22
C PRO A 251 -1.72 5.02 18.55
N SER A 252 -0.60 4.51 19.06
CA SER A 252 0.74 4.85 18.55
C SER A 252 1.18 3.90 17.45
N THR A 253 1.63 4.47 16.32
CA THR A 253 2.23 3.73 15.21
C THR A 253 3.64 3.22 15.52
N ASP A 254 4.28 3.70 16.60
CA ASP A 254 5.61 3.24 17.05
C ASP A 254 5.60 1.79 17.54
N GLU A 255 4.43 1.18 17.73
CA GLU A 255 4.29 -0.26 17.98
C GLU A 255 4.97 -1.09 16.88
N ILE A 256 4.85 -0.66 15.62
CA ILE A 256 5.47 -1.32 14.47
C ILE A 256 6.99 -1.20 14.54
N ARG A 257 7.49 0.01 14.80
CA ARG A 257 8.94 0.27 14.94
C ARG A 257 9.54 -0.54 16.07
N THR A 258 8.79 -0.69 17.17
CA THR A 258 9.18 -1.52 18.31
C THR A 258 9.25 -3.00 17.93
N ALA A 259 8.28 -3.50 17.16
CA ALA A 259 8.28 -4.87 16.65
C ALA A 259 9.46 -5.14 15.72
N VAL A 260 9.68 -4.27 14.73
CA VAL A 260 10.81 -4.37 13.79
C VAL A 260 12.13 -4.35 14.56
N ARG A 261 12.34 -3.40 15.48
CA ARG A 261 13.55 -3.32 16.30
C ARG A 261 13.81 -4.59 17.12
N ARG A 262 12.77 -5.21 17.68
CA ARG A 262 12.92 -6.45 18.45
C ARG A 262 13.24 -7.65 17.55
N LEU A 263 12.65 -7.72 16.37
CA LEU A 263 12.97 -8.73 15.36
C LEU A 263 14.42 -8.57 14.88
N HIS A 264 14.87 -7.34 14.61
CA HIS A 264 16.25 -7.04 14.24
C HIS A 264 17.25 -7.46 15.32
N ALA A 265 16.96 -7.15 16.59
CA ALA A 265 17.79 -7.56 17.72
C ALA A 265 17.92 -9.10 17.84
N ALA A 266 16.95 -9.84 17.31
CA ALA A 266 16.95 -11.30 17.24
C ALA A 266 17.55 -11.85 15.93
N GLY A 267 18.05 -10.98 15.04
CA GLY A 267 18.59 -11.35 13.73
C GLY A 267 17.54 -11.67 12.67
N ILE A 268 16.29 -11.25 12.86
CA ILE A 268 15.17 -11.52 11.95
C ILE A 268 14.84 -10.26 11.16
N GLU A 269 14.86 -10.37 9.84
CA GLU A 269 14.47 -9.32 8.90
C GLU A 269 12.94 -9.20 8.78
N VAL A 270 12.46 -8.04 8.33
CA VAL A 270 11.05 -7.79 8.06
C VAL A 270 10.85 -7.36 6.61
N ILE A 271 10.09 -8.15 5.85
CA ILE A 271 9.61 -7.81 4.50
C ILE A 271 8.12 -7.49 4.59
N LEU A 272 7.69 -6.46 3.86
CA LEU A 272 6.27 -6.13 3.72
C LEU A 272 5.75 -6.58 2.36
N ASP A 273 4.62 -7.27 2.35
CA ASP A 273 3.80 -7.41 1.16
C ASP A 273 3.11 -6.07 0.87
N VAL A 274 3.30 -5.55 -0.34
CA VAL A 274 2.87 -4.21 -0.74
C VAL A 274 2.06 -4.23 -2.01
N VAL A 275 0.93 -3.53 -1.97
CA VAL A 275 -0.01 -3.38 -3.08
C VAL A 275 0.09 -1.96 -3.61
N PHE A 276 0.77 -1.79 -4.75
CA PHE A 276 0.86 -0.52 -5.47
C PHE A 276 0.19 -0.57 -6.85
N ASN A 277 -0.33 -1.73 -7.23
CA ASN A 277 -0.91 -1.97 -8.54
C ASN A 277 -2.36 -1.45 -8.66
N HIS A 278 -3.13 -1.42 -7.56
CA HIS A 278 -4.50 -0.92 -7.49
C HIS A 278 -4.81 -0.20 -6.16
N THR A 279 -6.02 0.37 -6.04
CA THR A 279 -6.52 1.00 -4.80
C THR A 279 -7.92 0.51 -4.44
N ALA A 280 -8.31 0.73 -3.18
CA ALA A 280 -9.67 0.49 -2.66
C ALA A 280 -10.79 1.31 -3.35
N GLY A 281 -10.44 2.25 -4.25
CA GLY A 281 -11.39 3.03 -5.01
C GLY A 281 -12.20 2.25 -6.05
N GLY A 282 -11.80 1.02 -6.39
CA GLY A 282 -12.46 0.18 -7.41
C GLY A 282 -12.55 0.86 -8.78
N SER A 283 -13.50 0.42 -9.61
CA SER A 283 -13.76 1.01 -10.95
C SER A 283 -14.53 2.34 -10.87
N GLU A 284 -15.03 2.86 -11.99
CA GLU A 284 -15.89 4.04 -12.08
C GLU A 284 -17.11 3.99 -11.15
N LEU A 285 -17.56 2.79 -10.80
CA LEU A 285 -18.66 2.56 -9.88
C LEU A 285 -18.24 2.50 -8.40
N GLY A 286 -16.96 2.59 -8.09
CA GLY A 286 -16.49 2.61 -6.69
C GLY A 286 -16.64 3.97 -6.00
N PRO A 287 -16.20 4.07 -4.73
CA PRO A 287 -16.30 5.29 -3.94
C PRO A 287 -15.22 6.33 -4.31
N THR A 288 -15.45 7.59 -3.95
CA THR A 288 -14.49 8.70 -4.12
C THR A 288 -13.93 9.10 -2.75
N ILE A 289 -12.77 8.52 -2.39
CA ILE A 289 -12.21 8.60 -1.02
C ILE A 289 -10.78 9.15 -0.92
N SER A 290 -10.05 9.24 -2.03
CA SER A 290 -8.68 9.77 -2.10
C SER A 290 -8.35 10.13 -3.56
N LEU A 291 -7.44 9.39 -4.22
CA LEU A 291 -6.86 9.67 -5.55
C LEU A 291 -7.88 10.07 -6.63
N ARG A 292 -9.02 9.35 -6.74
CA ARG A 292 -10.07 9.65 -7.73
C ARG A 292 -10.59 11.08 -7.61
N GLY A 293 -10.78 11.56 -6.39
CA GLY A 293 -11.29 12.90 -6.14
C GLY A 293 -10.21 13.98 -6.29
N LEU A 294 -8.94 13.62 -6.11
CA LEU A 294 -7.80 14.54 -6.19
C LEU A 294 -7.33 14.75 -7.62
N ASP A 295 -7.13 13.68 -8.40
CA ASP A 295 -6.79 13.77 -9.81
C ASP A 295 -6.95 12.42 -10.54
N ASN A 296 -8.19 12.08 -10.88
CA ASN A 296 -8.49 10.78 -11.48
C ASN A 296 -7.69 10.47 -12.77
N ALA A 297 -7.48 11.47 -13.61
CA ALA A 297 -6.84 11.30 -14.92
C ALA A 297 -5.32 11.08 -14.80
N SER A 298 -4.69 11.62 -13.76
CA SER A 298 -3.28 11.40 -13.48
C SER A 298 -3.03 10.08 -12.75
N TYR A 299 -3.81 9.75 -11.71
CA TYR A 299 -3.52 8.62 -10.83
C TYR A 299 -3.84 7.24 -11.42
N PHE A 300 -4.78 7.14 -12.38
CA PHE A 300 -5.26 5.86 -12.89
C PHE A 300 -5.05 5.69 -14.38
N ARG A 301 -4.80 4.45 -14.81
CA ARG A 301 -4.76 4.10 -16.23
C ARG A 301 -6.20 4.04 -16.74
N LEU A 302 -6.53 4.93 -17.66
CA LEU A 302 -7.85 5.02 -18.28
C LEU A 302 -7.83 4.38 -19.67
N VAL A 303 -8.97 3.89 -20.13
CA VAL A 303 -9.09 3.29 -21.47
C VAL A 303 -8.95 4.40 -22.52
N PRO A 304 -7.94 4.36 -23.41
CA PRO A 304 -7.74 5.41 -24.41
C PRO A 304 -8.95 5.54 -25.35
N GLY A 305 -9.45 6.77 -25.55
CA GLY A 305 -10.64 7.05 -26.35
C GLY A 305 -11.96 6.73 -25.64
N ASN A 306 -11.91 6.25 -24.39
CA ASN A 306 -13.07 6.06 -23.52
C ASN A 306 -12.63 6.25 -22.06
N GLU A 307 -12.11 7.43 -21.76
CA GLU A 307 -11.45 7.80 -20.50
C GLU A 307 -12.40 7.72 -19.28
N ARG A 308 -13.70 7.51 -19.52
CA ARG A 308 -14.67 7.15 -18.48
C ARG A 308 -14.27 5.89 -17.71
N TYR A 309 -13.71 4.90 -18.40
CA TYR A 309 -13.44 3.59 -17.84
C TYR A 309 -11.96 3.40 -17.50
N TYR A 310 -11.72 2.50 -16.56
CA TYR A 310 -10.41 2.16 -16.04
C TYR A 310 -9.86 0.93 -16.77
N ILE A 311 -8.57 0.92 -17.02
CA ILE A 311 -7.84 -0.32 -17.32
C ILE A 311 -7.79 -1.13 -16.02
N ASN A 312 -8.10 -2.43 -16.11
CA ASN A 312 -8.21 -3.33 -14.97
C ASN A 312 -7.30 -4.56 -15.14
N ASP A 313 -5.99 -4.32 -15.22
CA ASP A 313 -4.98 -5.39 -15.33
C ASP A 313 -4.82 -6.17 -13.99
N THR A 314 -5.44 -5.68 -12.91
CA THR A 314 -5.33 -6.22 -11.55
C THR A 314 -6.54 -7.08 -11.15
N GLY A 315 -7.66 -6.96 -11.87
CA GLY A 315 -8.94 -7.59 -11.48
C GLY A 315 -9.68 -6.85 -10.36
N CYS A 316 -9.10 -5.81 -9.77
CA CYS A 316 -9.66 -5.07 -8.62
C CYS A 316 -10.44 -3.81 -9.01
N GLY A 317 -10.64 -3.58 -10.31
CA GLY A 317 -11.46 -2.51 -10.87
C GLY A 317 -10.68 -1.29 -11.33
N ASN A 318 -9.42 -1.13 -10.90
CA ASN A 318 -8.53 -0.07 -11.38
C ASN A 318 -7.07 -0.54 -11.42
N THR A 319 -6.27 0.18 -12.20
CA THR A 319 -4.82 0.05 -12.23
C THR A 319 -4.19 1.43 -12.03
N LEU A 320 -3.23 1.53 -11.11
CA LEU A 320 -2.50 2.75 -10.83
C LEU A 320 -1.59 3.13 -12.01
N ASN A 321 -1.53 4.42 -12.37
CA ASN A 321 -0.75 4.91 -13.50
C ASN A 321 0.72 5.16 -13.14
N VAL A 322 1.45 4.11 -12.79
CA VAL A 322 2.86 4.20 -12.38
C VAL A 322 3.77 4.91 -13.40
N PRO A 323 3.56 4.83 -14.72
CA PRO A 323 4.34 5.64 -15.68
C PRO A 323 4.24 7.16 -15.48
N HIS A 324 3.18 7.66 -14.82
CA HIS A 324 3.05 9.09 -14.53
C HIS A 324 4.05 9.51 -13.45
N PRO A 325 4.89 10.55 -13.66
CA PRO A 325 5.99 10.90 -12.76
C PRO A 325 5.59 11.10 -11.28
N ARG A 326 4.43 11.73 -11.04
CA ARG A 326 3.92 11.96 -9.68
C ARG A 326 3.33 10.72 -9.00
N VAL A 327 2.89 9.75 -9.80
CA VAL A 327 2.37 8.48 -9.28
C VAL A 327 3.54 7.53 -9.00
N LEU A 328 4.55 7.51 -9.88
CA LEU A 328 5.84 6.90 -9.59
C LEU A 328 6.46 7.47 -8.31
N GLN A 329 6.46 8.80 -8.17
CA GLN A 329 6.95 9.47 -6.97
C GLN A 329 6.19 9.03 -5.71
N LEU A 330 4.84 8.95 -5.76
CA LEU A 330 4.02 8.45 -4.65
C LEU A 330 4.45 7.05 -4.19
N VAL A 331 4.66 6.13 -5.14
CA VAL A 331 5.11 4.76 -4.86
C VAL A 331 6.50 4.74 -4.25
N LEU A 332 7.47 5.43 -4.87
CA LEU A 332 8.85 5.44 -4.38
C LEU A 332 9.00 6.17 -3.04
N ASP A 333 8.25 7.24 -2.80
CA ASP A 333 8.24 7.93 -1.52
C ASP A 333 7.65 7.06 -0.41
N SER A 334 6.60 6.28 -0.69
CA SER A 334 6.05 5.30 0.25
C SER A 334 7.08 4.22 0.57
N LEU A 335 7.69 3.60 -0.44
CA LEU A 335 8.75 2.60 -0.25
C LEU A 335 9.90 3.16 0.60
N ARG A 336 10.38 4.38 0.28
CA ARG A 336 11.42 5.05 1.07
C ARG A 336 10.99 5.30 2.50
N TYR A 337 9.76 5.77 2.71
CA TYR A 337 9.21 6.01 4.04
C TYR A 337 9.21 4.73 4.89
N TRP A 338 8.71 3.62 4.36
CA TRP A 338 8.76 2.33 5.08
C TRP A 338 10.19 1.87 5.34
N ALA A 339 11.09 2.04 4.37
CA ALA A 339 12.50 1.68 4.51
C ALA A 339 13.26 2.55 5.53
N THR A 340 12.96 3.84 5.65
CA THR A 340 13.72 4.75 6.53
C THR A 340 13.06 4.93 7.89
N SER A 341 11.74 5.11 7.92
CA SER A 341 10.99 5.43 9.14
C SER A 341 10.56 4.17 9.90
N TYR A 342 10.36 3.04 9.22
CA TYR A 342 10.05 1.74 9.85
C TYR A 342 11.18 0.72 9.75
N ARG A 343 12.25 1.03 8.99
CA ARG A 343 13.44 0.18 8.80
C ARG A 343 13.15 -1.23 8.27
N VAL A 344 12.09 -1.41 7.48
CA VAL A 344 11.81 -2.71 6.84
C VAL A 344 12.91 -3.08 5.84
N ASP A 345 13.24 -4.37 5.73
CA ASP A 345 14.39 -4.94 5.01
C ASP A 345 14.10 -5.31 3.56
N GLY A 346 12.84 -5.21 3.14
CA GLY A 346 12.44 -5.47 1.78
C GLY A 346 10.95 -5.41 1.56
N PHE A 347 10.58 -5.67 0.31
CA PHE A 347 9.22 -5.63 -0.17
C PHE A 347 8.93 -6.83 -1.05
N ARG A 348 7.75 -7.44 -0.86
CA ARG A 348 7.13 -8.36 -1.81
C ARG A 348 6.02 -7.60 -2.53
N PHE A 349 6.14 -7.43 -3.84
CA PHE A 349 5.21 -6.67 -4.65
C PHE A 349 4.11 -7.59 -5.18
N ASP A 350 2.89 -7.36 -4.69
CA ASP A 350 1.66 -7.94 -5.23
C ASP A 350 1.45 -7.50 -6.68
N LEU A 351 1.07 -8.45 -7.54
CA LEU A 351 0.89 -8.29 -8.99
C LEU A 351 1.99 -7.41 -9.61
N GLY A 352 3.25 -7.68 -9.28
CA GLY A 352 4.38 -6.79 -9.53
C GLY A 352 4.63 -6.47 -11.02
N VAL A 353 4.11 -7.28 -11.94
CA VAL A 353 4.09 -6.98 -13.38
C VAL A 353 3.38 -5.66 -13.68
N THR A 354 2.34 -5.34 -12.93
CA THR A 354 1.57 -4.11 -13.11
C THR A 354 2.45 -2.86 -12.96
N LEU A 355 3.47 -2.92 -12.10
CA LEU A 355 4.39 -1.80 -11.85
C LEU A 355 5.34 -1.55 -13.02
N GLY A 356 5.58 -2.57 -13.85
CA GLY A 356 6.36 -2.48 -15.08
C GLY A 356 5.53 -2.22 -16.34
N ARG A 357 4.22 -1.93 -16.20
CA ARG A 357 3.35 -1.69 -17.37
C ARG A 357 3.51 -0.27 -17.90
N GLU A 358 3.90 -0.20 -19.17
CA GLU A 358 3.94 1.01 -19.97
C GLU A 358 2.79 1.01 -21.01
N GLY A 359 2.80 1.94 -21.96
CA GLY A 359 1.80 2.03 -23.02
C GLY A 359 1.69 0.78 -23.91
N THR A 360 2.75 -0.02 -24.02
CA THR A 360 2.83 -1.23 -24.87
C THR A 360 2.78 -2.55 -24.11
N GLY A 361 2.63 -2.52 -22.78
CA GLY A 361 2.67 -3.70 -21.91
C GLY A 361 3.83 -3.67 -20.93
N PHE A 362 4.19 -4.84 -20.38
CA PHE A 362 5.30 -4.95 -19.43
C PHE A 362 6.65 -4.68 -20.09
N ASP A 363 7.46 -3.83 -19.47
CA ASP A 363 8.85 -3.57 -19.83
C ASP A 363 9.76 -3.73 -18.61
N PRO A 364 10.77 -4.63 -18.63
CA PRO A 364 11.75 -4.71 -17.54
C PRO A 364 12.66 -3.48 -17.41
N GLY A 365 12.60 -2.53 -18.34
CA GLY A 365 13.19 -1.19 -18.29
C GLY A 365 12.16 -0.08 -18.08
N ALA A 366 10.95 -0.39 -17.60
CA ALA A 366 9.94 0.61 -17.26
C ALA A 366 10.46 1.60 -16.21
N GLY A 367 9.90 2.82 -16.20
CA GLY A 367 10.37 3.91 -15.34
C GLY A 367 10.40 3.56 -13.85
N PHE A 368 9.49 2.68 -13.40
CA PHE A 368 9.51 2.14 -12.04
C PHE A 368 10.79 1.36 -11.72
N PHE A 369 11.18 0.43 -12.59
CA PHE A 369 12.35 -0.39 -12.38
C PHE A 369 13.63 0.45 -12.44
N ASP A 370 13.75 1.35 -13.42
CA ASP A 370 14.91 2.24 -13.48
C ASP A 370 15.05 3.06 -12.20
N ALA A 371 13.95 3.61 -11.69
CA ALA A 371 13.96 4.49 -10.53
C ALA A 371 14.24 3.75 -9.21
N ILE A 372 13.65 2.56 -8.98
CA ILE A 372 13.88 1.78 -7.75
C ILE A 372 15.29 1.17 -7.73
N LEU A 373 15.83 0.77 -8.88
CA LEU A 373 17.13 0.13 -8.98
C LEU A 373 18.30 1.11 -8.81
N GLN A 374 18.13 2.37 -9.21
CA GLN A 374 19.13 3.41 -8.98
C GLN A 374 19.01 4.08 -7.61
N ASP A 375 17.87 3.94 -6.92
CA ASP A 375 17.65 4.62 -5.65
C ASP A 375 18.62 4.12 -4.56
N PRO A 376 19.36 5.02 -3.89
CA PRO A 376 20.44 4.62 -2.98
C PRO A 376 19.95 3.93 -1.69
N VAL A 377 18.67 4.09 -1.34
CA VAL A 377 18.06 3.40 -0.18
C VAL A 377 17.42 2.11 -0.65
N LEU A 378 16.55 2.16 -1.66
CA LEU A 378 15.73 1.02 -2.07
C LEU A 378 16.53 -0.08 -2.77
N SER A 379 17.58 0.28 -3.51
CA SER A 379 18.45 -0.71 -4.18
C SER A 379 19.21 -1.62 -3.23
N GLN A 380 19.28 -1.27 -1.93
CA GLN A 380 19.97 -2.05 -0.90
C GLN A 380 19.06 -3.07 -0.21
N LEU A 381 17.76 -3.07 -0.51
CA LEU A 381 16.76 -3.91 0.16
C LEU A 381 16.45 -5.17 -0.65
N LYS A 382 15.79 -6.15 -0.01
CA LYS A 382 15.25 -7.31 -0.71
C LYS A 382 14.01 -6.91 -1.53
N LEU A 383 14.04 -7.18 -2.82
CA LEU A 383 12.93 -6.90 -3.73
C LEU A 383 12.41 -8.24 -4.28
N ILE A 384 11.17 -8.59 -3.96
CA ILE A 384 10.49 -9.81 -4.38
C ILE A 384 9.28 -9.42 -5.21
N SER A 385 9.07 -10.01 -6.38
CA SER A 385 7.88 -9.77 -7.19
C SER A 385 6.99 -10.99 -7.23
N GLU A 386 5.68 -10.78 -7.19
CA GLU A 386 4.73 -11.65 -7.87
C GLU A 386 4.84 -11.37 -9.38
N PRO A 387 5.36 -12.30 -10.20
CA PRO A 387 5.75 -12.00 -11.57
C PRO A 387 4.62 -12.25 -12.56
N TRP A 388 3.39 -11.97 -12.15
CA TRP A 388 2.22 -11.99 -13.03
C TRP A 388 1.18 -10.93 -12.66
N ASP A 389 0.27 -10.67 -13.59
CA ASP A 389 -1.01 -10.01 -13.34
C ASP A 389 -2.09 -10.58 -14.30
N LEU A 390 -3.30 -10.00 -14.28
CA LEU A 390 -4.43 -10.47 -15.10
C LEU A 390 -4.51 -9.80 -16.48
N GLY A 391 -3.67 -8.80 -16.75
CA GLY A 391 -3.68 -8.05 -18.00
C GLY A 391 -3.10 -8.85 -19.19
N PRO A 392 -3.29 -8.37 -20.43
CA PRO A 392 -2.66 -8.98 -21.60
C PRO A 392 -1.14 -9.06 -21.43
N GLY A 393 -0.58 -10.24 -21.71
CA GLY A 393 0.85 -10.51 -21.51
C GLY A 393 1.28 -10.48 -20.03
N GLY A 394 0.35 -10.72 -19.10
CA GLY A 394 0.60 -10.60 -17.67
C GLY A 394 1.61 -11.60 -17.10
N TYR A 395 1.83 -12.77 -17.69
CA TYR A 395 2.77 -13.77 -17.16
C TYR A 395 4.23 -13.43 -17.51
N GLN A 396 5.03 -13.04 -16.50
CA GLN A 396 6.40 -12.52 -16.68
C GLN A 396 7.44 -13.21 -15.80
N LEU A 397 7.19 -14.47 -15.39
CA LEU A 397 8.14 -15.23 -14.57
C LEU A 397 9.54 -15.27 -15.20
N GLY A 398 10.53 -14.79 -14.45
CA GLY A 398 11.93 -14.71 -14.84
C GLY A 398 12.28 -13.46 -15.63
N ASN A 399 11.32 -12.58 -15.98
CA ASN A 399 11.56 -11.41 -16.81
C ASN A 399 11.81 -10.12 -16.02
N HIS A 400 11.63 -10.12 -14.70
CA HIS A 400 11.97 -8.98 -13.85
C HIS A 400 13.48 -8.68 -13.88
N PRO A 401 13.87 -7.38 -13.83
CA PRO A 401 15.27 -7.01 -13.84
C PRO A 401 15.98 -7.42 -12.54
N PRO A 402 17.29 -7.76 -12.61
CA PRO A 402 18.10 -7.89 -11.40
C PRO A 402 18.04 -6.58 -10.58
N PRO A 403 18.00 -6.64 -9.23
CA PRO A 403 18.19 -7.81 -8.39
C PRO A 403 16.89 -8.48 -7.92
N PHE A 404 15.74 -8.23 -8.56
CA PHE A 404 14.47 -8.80 -8.11
C PHE A 404 14.54 -10.33 -8.02
N ALA A 405 14.07 -10.87 -6.90
CA ALA A 405 13.65 -12.26 -6.78
C ALA A 405 12.18 -12.37 -7.17
N GLU A 406 11.73 -13.54 -7.58
CA GLU A 406 10.38 -13.76 -8.08
C GLU A 406 9.77 -15.00 -7.43
N TRP A 407 8.51 -14.90 -7.01
CA TRP A 407 7.70 -16.08 -6.65
C TRP A 407 7.64 -17.05 -7.82
N ASN A 408 8.07 -18.29 -7.60
CA ASN A 408 8.13 -19.31 -8.64
C ASN A 408 6.93 -20.27 -8.54
N ASP A 409 5.83 -19.90 -9.20
CA ASP A 409 4.63 -20.75 -9.31
C ASP A 409 4.91 -22.06 -10.06
N GLN A 410 5.83 -22.09 -11.03
CA GLN A 410 6.23 -23.33 -11.69
C GLN A 410 6.95 -24.30 -10.74
N PHE A 411 7.68 -23.80 -9.73
CA PHE A 411 8.21 -24.64 -8.65
C PHE A 411 7.06 -25.20 -7.82
N ARG A 412 6.15 -24.34 -7.35
CA ARG A 412 4.97 -24.72 -6.55
C ARG A 412 4.18 -25.83 -7.25
N ASP A 413 3.79 -25.60 -8.50
CA ASP A 413 2.93 -26.52 -9.25
C ASP A 413 3.68 -27.78 -9.66
N GLY A 414 4.96 -27.66 -10.05
CA GLY A 414 5.81 -28.80 -10.39
C GLY A 414 6.00 -29.76 -9.22
N VAL A 415 6.31 -29.23 -8.03
CA VAL A 415 6.47 -30.01 -6.80
C VAL A 415 5.15 -30.67 -6.41
N ARG A 416 4.04 -29.92 -6.41
CA ARG A 416 2.72 -30.46 -6.07
C ARG A 416 2.33 -31.61 -7.01
N ARG A 417 2.48 -31.44 -8.33
CA ARG A 417 2.18 -32.48 -9.32
C ARG A 417 3.06 -33.71 -9.19
N PHE A 418 4.35 -33.51 -8.93
CA PHE A 418 5.28 -34.61 -8.68
C PHE A 418 4.83 -35.48 -7.50
N TRP A 419 4.50 -34.86 -6.36
CA TRP A 419 4.06 -35.58 -5.17
C TRP A 419 2.64 -36.14 -5.26
N ARG A 420 1.76 -35.51 -6.05
CA ARG A 420 0.43 -36.06 -6.37
C ARG A 420 0.51 -37.35 -7.19
N GLY A 421 1.64 -37.61 -7.86
CA GLY A 421 1.86 -38.80 -8.68
C GLY A 421 1.57 -38.61 -10.17
N ASP A 422 1.54 -37.38 -10.67
CA ASP A 422 1.38 -37.11 -12.10
C ASP A 422 2.49 -37.77 -12.92
N VAL A 423 2.14 -38.29 -14.10
CA VAL A 423 3.10 -38.93 -15.02
C VAL A 423 4.07 -37.89 -15.61
N GLY A 424 5.33 -38.28 -15.81
CA GLY A 424 6.30 -37.49 -16.57
C GLY A 424 6.99 -36.34 -15.82
N GLN A 425 6.83 -36.23 -14.49
CA GLN A 425 7.34 -35.07 -13.73
C GLN A 425 8.85 -35.10 -13.40
N ARG A 426 9.57 -36.20 -13.66
CA ARG A 426 10.98 -36.39 -13.22
C ARG A 426 11.96 -35.36 -13.81
N SER A 427 11.82 -34.98 -15.07
CA SER A 427 12.69 -33.98 -15.69
C SER A 427 12.37 -32.57 -15.17
N ALA A 428 11.09 -32.24 -15.07
CA ALA A 428 10.63 -30.95 -14.55
C ALA A 428 11.12 -30.73 -13.11
N ILE A 429 10.96 -31.70 -12.22
CA ILE A 429 11.40 -31.57 -10.82
C ILE A 429 12.91 -31.40 -10.70
N ALA A 430 13.71 -32.06 -11.55
CA ALA A 430 15.17 -31.91 -11.55
C ALA A 430 15.58 -30.45 -11.86
N ALA A 431 14.92 -29.80 -12.82
CA ALA A 431 15.14 -28.39 -13.13
C ALA A 431 14.76 -27.48 -11.95
N LYS A 432 13.62 -27.76 -11.30
CA LYS A 432 13.16 -27.00 -10.13
C LYS A 432 14.08 -27.13 -8.92
N LEU A 433 14.61 -28.33 -8.65
CA LEU A 433 15.62 -28.57 -7.61
C LEU A 433 16.96 -27.89 -7.90
N ALA A 434 17.31 -27.73 -9.19
CA ALA A 434 18.49 -27.00 -9.63
C ALA A 434 18.30 -25.46 -9.64
N GLY A 435 17.27 -24.94 -8.99
CA GLY A 435 17.00 -23.50 -8.88
C GLY A 435 16.31 -22.88 -10.10
N SER A 436 15.64 -23.70 -10.93
CA SER A 436 14.94 -23.26 -12.15
C SER A 436 15.84 -22.43 -13.09
N ALA A 437 17.05 -22.94 -13.33
CA ALA A 437 18.07 -22.26 -14.13
C ALA A 437 17.59 -21.89 -15.55
N GLU A 438 16.65 -22.66 -16.11
CA GLU A 438 16.00 -22.36 -17.39
C GLU A 438 15.27 -21.01 -17.42
N LEU A 439 14.81 -20.52 -16.26
CA LEU A 439 14.14 -19.24 -16.12
C LEU A 439 15.11 -18.14 -15.65
N PHE A 440 15.93 -18.46 -14.65
CA PHE A 440 16.67 -17.47 -13.87
C PHE A 440 18.17 -17.38 -14.20
N ASN A 441 18.77 -18.32 -14.91
CA ASN A 441 20.21 -18.27 -15.25
C ASN A 441 20.49 -17.33 -16.44
N LYS A 442 20.11 -16.07 -16.29
CA LYS A 442 20.34 -14.99 -17.24
C LYS A 442 20.67 -13.71 -16.49
N ARG A 443 21.39 -12.79 -17.16
CA ARG A 443 21.76 -11.46 -16.59
C ARG A 443 22.44 -11.56 -15.22
N TRP A 444 23.26 -12.60 -15.00
CA TRP A 444 23.98 -12.86 -13.73
C TRP A 444 23.11 -13.05 -12.49
N ARG A 445 21.79 -13.26 -12.66
CA ARG A 445 20.93 -13.69 -11.57
C ARG A 445 21.39 -15.05 -11.07
N LYS A 446 21.22 -15.25 -9.76
CA LYS A 446 21.69 -16.43 -9.03
C LYS A 446 20.47 -17.26 -8.62
N PRO A 447 20.64 -18.50 -8.13
CA PRO A 447 19.51 -19.37 -7.80
C PRO A 447 18.50 -18.77 -6.80
N TRP A 448 18.94 -17.85 -5.93
CA TRP A 448 18.06 -17.13 -5.00
C TRP A 448 17.09 -16.15 -5.67
N ALA A 449 17.24 -15.88 -6.96
CA ALA A 449 16.24 -15.16 -7.74
C ALA A 449 14.90 -15.92 -7.83
N SER A 450 14.92 -17.24 -7.58
CA SER A 450 13.74 -18.08 -7.46
C SER A 450 13.30 -18.19 -6.01
N ILE A 451 12.16 -17.59 -5.66
CA ILE A 451 11.50 -17.84 -4.37
C ILE A 451 10.66 -19.10 -4.52
N ASN A 452 11.16 -20.20 -3.96
CA ASN A 452 10.51 -21.50 -4.02
C ASN A 452 9.54 -21.66 -2.84
N PHE A 453 8.30 -22.01 -3.14
CA PHE A 453 7.27 -22.25 -2.13
C PHE A 453 6.34 -23.38 -2.57
N VAL A 454 5.69 -24.03 -1.61
CA VAL A 454 4.70 -25.10 -1.86
C VAL A 454 3.30 -24.65 -1.47
N ALA A 455 3.16 -23.74 -0.51
CA ALA A 455 1.92 -23.10 -0.09
C ALA A 455 2.20 -21.64 0.25
N SER A 456 1.17 -20.81 0.15
CA SER A 456 1.15 -19.38 0.41
C SER A 456 -0.25 -19.02 0.94
N HIS A 457 -0.50 -17.73 1.22
CA HIS A 457 -1.84 -17.24 1.50
C HIS A 457 -2.83 -17.55 0.35
N ASP A 458 -2.35 -17.53 -0.90
CA ASP A 458 -3.15 -17.92 -2.07
C ASP A 458 -3.35 -19.43 -2.19
N GLY A 459 -4.63 -19.83 -2.21
CA GLY A 459 -5.05 -21.21 -2.38
C GLY A 459 -5.03 -21.99 -1.06
N PHE A 460 -4.67 -23.27 -1.14
CA PHE A 460 -4.67 -24.16 0.02
C PHE A 460 -3.42 -24.02 0.89
N THR A 461 -3.63 -24.15 2.20
CA THR A 461 -2.54 -24.38 3.16
C THR A 461 -1.84 -25.71 2.86
N LEU A 462 -0.64 -25.92 3.42
CA LEU A 462 0.07 -27.20 3.23
C LEU A 462 -0.77 -28.41 3.70
N GLN A 463 -1.53 -28.25 4.78
CA GLN A 463 -2.44 -29.29 5.28
C GLN A 463 -3.58 -29.57 4.30
N ASP A 464 -4.21 -28.53 3.76
CA ASP A 464 -5.37 -28.68 2.88
C ASP A 464 -4.96 -29.25 1.51
N ILE A 465 -3.75 -28.93 1.00
CA ILE A 465 -3.21 -29.49 -0.26
C ILE A 465 -3.21 -31.02 -0.26
N VAL A 466 -3.03 -31.65 0.91
CA VAL A 466 -2.99 -33.11 1.05
C VAL A 466 -4.28 -33.69 1.64
N SER A 467 -5.29 -32.85 1.86
CA SER A 467 -6.56 -33.23 2.48
C SER A 467 -7.78 -33.06 1.57
N TYR A 468 -7.65 -32.36 0.43
CA TYR A 468 -8.75 -32.06 -0.51
C TYR A 468 -8.38 -32.26 -1.97
#